data_AF-A0A645FC14-F1
#
_entry.id   AF-A0A645FC14-F1
#
_cell.length_a   1.000
_cell.length_b   1.000
_cell.length_c   1.000
_cell.angle_alpha   90.00
_cell.angle_beta   90.00
_cell.angle_gamma   90.00
#
_symmetry.space_group_name_H-M   'P 1'
#
loop_
_entity.id
_entity.type
_entity.pdbx_description
1 polymer ?
#
loop_
_entity_poly.entity_id
_entity_poly.type
_entity_poly.pdbx_seq_one_letter_code
_entity_poly.pdbx_strand_id
1 'polypeptide(L)' 'MYISDMVLLEDLPEELKSDSGLLAGCIAGAVLKEEYLKLLKKAGFSVEILNEDLDISKRQYGELPVESLKLKAWV' A
#
# COMPACT_ATOMS: atom_id res chain seq x y z
N MET A 1 6.08 15.28 -6.12
CA MET A 1 6.10 14.62 -4.79
C MET A 1 6.64 13.21 -4.96
N TYR A 2 7.49 12.75 -4.05
CA TYR A 2 7.95 11.36 -3.99
C TYR A 2 7.31 10.72 -2.76
N ILE A 3 6.66 9.57 -2.95
CA ILE A 3 5.85 8.90 -1.94
C ILE A 3 6.36 7.46 -1.81
N SER A 4 6.43 6.96 -0.58
CA SER A 4 6.66 5.55 -0.25
C SER A 4 5.59 5.16 0.76
N ASP A 5 4.77 4.17 0.45
CA ASP A 5 3.63 3.79 1.28
C ASP A 5 3.31 2.29 1.17
N MET A 6 2.59 1.76 2.16
CA MET A 6 2.11 0.38 2.14
C MET A 6 0.78 0.28 1.40
N VAL A 7 0.67 -0.70 0.51
CA VAL A 7 -0.58 -1.00 -0.21
C VAL A 7 -0.89 -2.49 -0.15
N LEU A 8 -2.17 -2.81 -0.27
CA LEU A 8 -2.65 -4.18 -0.34
C LEU A 8 -2.67 -4.68 -1.79
N LEU A 9 -2.27 -5.92 -2.00
CA LEU A 9 -2.42 -6.65 -3.27
C LEU A 9 -3.74 -7.41 -3.33
N GLU A 10 -4.26 -7.82 -2.18
CA GLU A 10 -5.56 -8.46 -1.99
C GLU A 10 -6.18 -7.93 -0.69
N ASP A 11 -7.52 -8.01 -0.58
CA ASP A 11 -8.19 -7.52 0.62
C ASP A 11 -7.80 -8.35 1.85
N LEU A 12 -7.69 -7.68 3.00
CA LEU A 12 -7.39 -8.35 4.25
C LEU A 12 -8.68 -8.94 4.86
N PRO A 13 -8.60 -10.13 5.48
CA PRO A 13 -9.65 -10.62 6.36
C PRO A 13 -10.04 -9.57 7.40
N GLU A 14 -11.33 -9.53 7.75
CA GLU A 14 -11.87 -8.50 8.64
C GLU A 14 -11.22 -8.53 10.03
N GLU A 15 -10.82 -9.72 10.50
CA GLU A 15 -10.11 -9.90 11.76
C GLU A 15 -8.78 -9.12 11.76
N LEU A 16 -8.07 -9.14 10.63
CA LEU A 16 -6.76 -8.48 10.49
C LEU A 16 -6.86 -6.96 10.34
N LYS A 17 -8.00 -6.43 9.86
CA LYS A 17 -8.26 -4.98 9.81
C LYS A 17 -8.40 -4.36 11.20
N SER A 18 -8.72 -5.18 12.21
CA SER A 18 -8.80 -4.76 13.61
C SER A 18 -7.53 -5.03 14.43
N ASP A 19 -6.50 -5.63 13.83
CA ASP A 19 -5.26 -5.96 14.52
C ASP A 19 -4.42 -4.71 14.82
N SER A 20 -4.14 -4.46 16.10
CA SER A 20 -3.39 -3.29 16.55
C SER A 20 -1.93 -3.24 16.09
N GLY A 21 -1.30 -4.41 15.88
CA GLY A 21 0.07 -4.50 15.39
C GLY A 21 0.15 -4.17 13.89
N LEU A 22 -0.79 -4.70 13.11
CA LEU A 22 -0.93 -4.37 11.69
C LEU A 22 -1.35 -2.92 11.48
N LEU A 23 -2.16 -2.35 12.39
CA LEU A 23 -2.49 -0.93 12.38
C LEU A 23 -1.23 -0.07 12.61
N ALA A 24 -0.43 -0.41 13.62
CA ALA A 24 0.84 0.27 13.88
C ALA A 24 1.86 0.10 12.73
N GLY A 25 1.77 -0.99 11.98
CA GLY A 25 2.56 -1.26 10.78
C GLY A 25 2.05 -0.61 9.49
N CYS A 26 1.01 0.23 9.55
CA CYS A 26 0.33 0.83 8.40
C CYS A 26 -0.29 -0.18 7.42
N ILE A 27 -0.60 -1.39 7.87
CA ILE A 27 -1.16 -2.48 7.04
C ILE A 27 -2.69 -2.55 7.18
N ALA A 28 -3.21 -2.53 8.41
CA ALA A 28 -4.64 -2.75 8.65
C ALA A 28 -5.56 -1.71 7.99
N GLY A 29 -5.05 -0.48 7.82
CA GLY A 29 -5.76 0.62 7.15
C GLY A 29 -5.34 0.85 5.69
N ALA A 30 -4.44 0.01 5.14
CA ALA A 30 -4.01 0.15 3.76
C ALA A 30 -5.17 -0.19 2.80
N VAL A 31 -5.18 0.46 1.64
CA VAL A 31 -6.13 0.16 0.57
C VAL A 31 -5.45 -0.67 -0.51
N LEU A 32 -6.27 -1.29 -1.39
CA LEU A 32 -5.76 -1.95 -2.58
C LEU A 32 -4.95 -0.97 -3.43
N LYS A 33 -3.83 -1.44 -3.98
CA LYS A 33 -2.94 -0.68 -4.86
C LYS A 33 -3.69 0.02 -5.99
N GLU A 34 -4.61 -0.68 -6.63
CA GLU A 34 -5.40 -0.16 -7.74
C GLU A 34 -6.27 1.00 -7.29
N GLU A 35 -6.89 0.90 -6.10
CA GLU A 35 -7.69 1.98 -5.51
C GLU A 35 -6.80 3.14 -5.09
N TYR A 36 -5.62 2.88 -4.52
CA TYR A 36 -4.63 3.90 -4.17
C TYR A 36 -4.24 4.77 -5.39
N LEU A 37 -3.85 4.12 -6.49
CA LEU A 37 -3.48 4.80 -7.74
C LEU A 37 -4.67 5.54 -8.37
N LYS A 38 -5.87 4.98 -8.27
CA LYS A 38 -7.10 5.60 -8.76
C LYS A 38 -7.47 6.84 -7.95
N LEU A 39 -7.30 6.82 -6.63
CA LEU A 39 -7.53 7.98 -5.76
C LEU A 39 -6.56 9.12 -6.09
N LEU A 40 -5.27 8.82 -6.31
CA LEU A 40 -4.28 9.82 -6.74
C LEU A 40 -4.67 10.48 -8.07
N LYS A 41 -5.07 9.68 -9.07
CA LYS A 41 -5.55 10.19 -10.36
C LYS A 41 -6.82 11.04 -10.20
N LYS A 42 -7.78 10.59 -9.38
CA LYS A 42 -9.02 11.33 -9.10
C LYS A 42 -8.76 12.66 -8.40
N ALA A 43 -7.73 12.73 -7.56
CA ALA A 43 -7.29 13.96 -6.91
C ALA A 43 -6.56 14.92 -7.87
N GLY A 44 -6.32 14.53 -9.14
CA GLY A 44 -5.70 15.37 -10.17
C GLY A 44 -4.21 15.12 -10.36
N PHE A 45 -3.62 14.11 -9.73
CA PHE A 45 -2.20 13.80 -9.91
C PHE A 45 -1.95 12.86 -11.09
N SER A 46 -0.94 13.22 -11.89
CA SER A 46 -0.19 12.27 -12.70
C SER A 46 0.75 11.45 -11.81
N VAL A 47 0.91 10.17 -12.13
CA VAL A 47 1.65 9.20 -11.28
C VAL A 47 2.61 8.38 -12.14
N GLU A 48 3.83 8.19 -11.64
CA GLU A 48 4.85 7.28 -12.17
C GLU A 48 5.32 6.37 -11.03
N ILE A 49 5.16 5.05 -11.20
CA ILE A 49 5.68 4.07 -10.24
C ILE A 49 7.19 3.97 -10.44
N LEU A 50 7.94 4.11 -9.35
CA LEU A 50 9.40 4.09 -9.38
C LEU A 50 9.96 2.75 -8.90
N ASN A 51 9.29 2.11 -7.93
CA ASN A 51 9.71 0.83 -7.38
C ASN A 51 8.58 0.16 -6.59
N GLU A 52 8.57 -1.16 -6.62
CA GLU A 52 7.67 -2.04 -5.90
C GLU A 52 8.53 -3.05 -5.12
N ASP A 53 8.36 -3.11 -3.80
CA ASP A 53 9.06 -4.05 -2.92
C ASP A 53 8.06 -5.08 -2.39
N LEU A 54 7.89 -6.16 -3.16
CA LEU A 54 7.05 -7.32 -2.83
C LEU A 54 7.66 -8.17 -1.71
N ASP A 55 8.99 -8.16 -1.58
CA ASP A 55 9.70 -9.02 -0.64
C ASP A 55 9.45 -8.62 0.82
N ILE A 56 8.98 -7.38 1.07
CA ILE A 56 8.62 -6.91 2.43
C ILE A 56 7.55 -7.80 3.08
N SER A 57 6.63 -8.35 2.29
CA SER A 57 5.61 -9.30 2.75
C SER A 57 6.24 -10.49 3.47
N LYS A 58 7.25 -11.11 2.86
CA LYS A 58 7.96 -12.27 3.42
C LYS A 58 8.89 -11.90 4.57
N ARG A 59 9.58 -10.75 4.46
CA ARG A 59 10.56 -10.32 5.47
C ARG A 59 9.94 -9.88 6.78
N GLN A 60 8.74 -9.29 6.76
CA GLN A 60 8.18 -8.60 7.92
C GLN A 60 6.73 -8.97 8.26
N TYR A 61 5.92 -9.38 7.27
CA TYR A 61 4.46 -9.49 7.44
C TYR A 61 3.92 -10.90 7.19
N GLY A 62 4.76 -11.94 7.28
CA GLY A 62 4.30 -13.33 7.28
C GLY A 62 3.51 -13.72 6.04
N GLU A 63 3.94 -13.27 4.86
CA GLU A 63 3.30 -13.54 3.57
C GLU A 63 1.91 -12.90 3.38
N LEU A 64 1.55 -11.91 4.20
CA LEU A 64 0.35 -11.10 3.94
C LEU A 64 0.43 -10.43 2.56
N PRO A 65 -0.71 -10.23 1.87
CA PRO A 65 -0.76 -9.73 0.49
C PRO A 65 -0.51 -8.22 0.45
N VAL A 66 0.72 -7.80 0.75
CA VAL A 66 1.11 -6.39 0.90
C VAL A 66 2.41 -6.10 0.18
N GLU A 67 2.59 -4.87 -0.27
CA GLU A 67 3.87 -4.38 -0.81
C GLU A 67 4.15 -2.94 -0.36
N SER A 68 5.42 -2.55 -0.41
CA SER A 68 5.81 -1.15 -0.31
C SER A 68 5.89 -0.56 -1.72
N LEU A 69 5.00 0.39 -2.02
CA LEU A 69 4.95 1.09 -3.31
C LEU A 69 5.66 2.44 -3.21
N LYS A 70 6.59 2.68 -4.14
CA LYS A 70 7.28 3.97 -4.28
C LYS A 70 6.92 4.60 -5.60
N LEU A 71 6.47 5.85 -5.55
CA LEU A 71 6.01 6.56 -6.74
C LEU A 71 6.35 8.04 -6.71
N LYS A 72 6.32 8.64 -7.90
CA LYS A 72 6.35 10.07 -8.12
C LYS A 72 4.94 10.53 -8.51
N ALA A 73 4.44 11.56 -7.86
CA ALA A 73 3.15 12.20 -8.16
C ALA A 73 3.35 13.70 -8.45
N TRP A 74 2.68 14.23 -9.47
CA TRP A 74 2.72 15.66 -9.84
C TRP A 74 1.41 16.10 -10.50
N VAL A 75 1.19 17.41 -10.57
CA VAL A 75 0.06 18.06 -11.26
C VAL A 75 0.51 18.64 -12.58
#